data_AF-R4WI86-F1
#
_entry.id   AF-R4WI86-F1
#
_cell.length_a   1.000
_cell.length_b   1.000
_cell.length_c   1.000
_cell.angle_alpha   90.00
_cell.angle_beta   90.00
_cell.angle_gamma   90.00
#
_symmetry.space_group_name_H-M   'P 1'
#
loop_
_entity.id
_entity.type
_entity.pdbx_description
1 polymer ?
#
loop_
_entity_poly.entity_id
_entity_poly.type
_entity_poly.pdbx_seq_one_letter_code
_entity_poly.pdbx_strand_id
1 'polypeptide(L)'
;MPSLRLVIISLGLLALTACGGRAATTPSYQQELFETGASPFARNYDATVNETCEAARRALLSQGFLTTMSQPDTVDATKNFQPGAETHVVVSFHVVCTPGENATNQSIAYVNAVQDGYALKKSDTSASVGLSVLGSLSLPIRSNSDAMVKISSETVPAGKFYDRFFNLMSHYLNTVPRSAPVVADEVKSKPLVPSLIVNSPELTPTPIVVQSPAAATAIPASASDAAAAASTPHATATQ
;
A
#
# COMPACT_ATOMS: atom_id res chain seq x y z
N MET A 1 6.74 19.70 -68.88
CA MET A 1 8.04 19.39 -68.25
C MET A 1 8.23 20.34 -67.07
N PRO A 2 7.97 19.92 -65.82
CA PRO A 2 8.25 20.76 -64.67
C PRO A 2 9.75 21.00 -64.58
N SER A 3 10.15 22.26 -64.43
CA SER A 3 11.54 22.71 -64.50
C SER A 3 12.36 22.05 -63.39
N LEU A 4 13.42 21.33 -63.78
CA LEU A 4 14.37 20.64 -62.88
C LEU A 4 14.92 21.56 -61.78
N ARG A 5 14.92 22.88 -62.02
CA ARG A 5 15.32 23.90 -61.04
C ARG A 5 14.37 24.02 -59.84
N LEU A 6 13.09 23.73 -60.01
CA LEU A 6 12.11 23.80 -58.91
C LEU A 6 12.25 22.62 -57.94
N VAL A 7 12.69 21.46 -58.43
CA VAL A 7 12.89 20.23 -57.64
C VAL A 7 14.15 20.32 -56.77
N ILE A 8 15.18 21.04 -57.23
CA ILE A 8 16.43 21.19 -56.46
C ILE A 8 16.25 22.19 -55.31
N ILE A 9 15.41 23.23 -55.50
CA ILE A 9 15.13 24.22 -54.45
C ILE A 9 14.24 23.62 -53.35
N SER A 10 13.30 22.74 -53.68
CA SER A 10 12.46 22.06 -52.68
C SER A 10 13.22 21.01 -51.87
N LEU A 11 14.27 20.39 -52.42
CA LEU A 11 15.08 19.40 -51.70
C LEU A 11 16.10 20.03 -50.74
N GLY A 12 16.56 21.26 -51.02
CA GLY A 12 17.47 22.01 -50.14
C GLY A 12 16.82 22.50 -48.85
N LEU A 13 15.50 22.78 -48.86
CA LEU A 13 14.80 23.32 -47.70
C LEU A 13 14.43 22.26 -46.65
N LEU A 14 14.51 20.96 -46.98
CA LEU A 14 14.31 19.87 -46.03
C LEU A 14 15.56 19.52 -45.20
N ALA A 15 16.73 20.07 -45.53
CA ALA A 15 17.99 19.67 -44.89
C ALA A 15 18.35 20.51 -43.63
N LEU A 16 17.57 21.54 -43.27
CA LEU A 16 17.93 22.46 -42.17
C LEU A 16 17.16 22.26 -40.84
N THR A 17 16.32 21.24 -40.69
CA THR A 17 15.55 21.04 -39.45
C THR A 17 16.19 20.07 -38.44
N ALA A 18 17.45 19.65 -38.63
CA ALA A 18 18.08 18.62 -37.80
C ALA A 18 18.92 19.13 -36.59
N CYS A 19 18.89 20.42 -36.26
CA CYS A 19 19.55 20.96 -35.06
C CYS A 19 18.53 21.40 -34.00
N GLY A 20 17.67 20.46 -33.57
CA GLY A 20 16.92 20.61 -32.32
C GLY A 20 17.88 20.39 -31.16
N GLY A 21 18.25 21.48 -30.49
CA GLY A 21 19.20 21.49 -29.38
C GLY A 21 18.88 20.42 -28.33
N ARG A 22 19.94 19.79 -27.82
CA ARG A 22 19.87 19.05 -26.56
C ARG A 22 19.36 20.02 -25.51
N ALA A 23 18.06 19.95 -25.21
CA ALA A 23 17.47 20.64 -24.09
C ALA A 23 18.29 20.26 -22.87
N ALA A 24 18.99 21.25 -22.29
CA ALA A 24 19.57 21.08 -20.98
C ALA A 24 18.42 20.65 -20.07
N THR A 25 18.51 19.44 -19.53
CA THR A 25 17.50 18.91 -18.60
C THR A 25 17.49 19.85 -17.40
N THR A 26 16.57 20.80 -17.42
CA THR A 26 16.36 21.72 -16.30
C THR A 26 16.03 20.87 -15.08
N PRO A 27 16.66 21.12 -13.92
CA PRO A 27 16.33 20.36 -12.73
C PRO A 27 14.84 20.52 -12.42
N SER A 28 14.14 19.40 -12.21
CA SER A 28 12.67 19.32 -12.21
C SER A 28 11.98 20.27 -11.23
N TYR A 29 12.67 20.71 -10.17
CA TYR A 29 12.12 21.66 -9.20
C TYR A 29 11.89 23.06 -9.79
N GLN A 30 12.58 23.44 -10.87
CA GLN A 30 12.41 24.75 -11.51
C GLN A 30 11.13 24.83 -12.35
N GLN A 31 10.46 23.69 -12.57
CA GLN A 31 9.13 23.62 -13.21
C GLN A 31 7.98 23.68 -12.20
N GLU A 32 8.26 23.83 -10.90
CA GLU A 32 7.23 24.10 -9.91
C GLU A 32 6.90 25.61 -9.93
N LEU A 33 5.80 25.97 -10.60
CA LEU A 33 5.38 27.37 -10.76
C LEU A 33 4.62 27.94 -9.55
N PHE A 34 4.28 27.11 -8.55
CA PHE A 34 3.50 27.47 -7.35
C PHE A 34 2.32 28.42 -7.65
N GLU A 35 1.56 28.09 -8.70
CA GLU A 35 0.44 28.91 -9.15
C GLU A 35 -0.73 28.81 -8.17
N THR A 36 -1.50 29.90 -8.03
CA THR A 36 -2.70 29.97 -7.19
C THR A 36 -3.94 29.32 -7.83
N GLY A 37 -3.76 28.65 -8.96
CA GLY A 37 -4.83 27.97 -9.70
C GLY A 37 -5.22 26.61 -9.11
N ALA A 38 -6.03 25.86 -9.87
CA ALA A 38 -6.43 24.51 -9.48
C ALA A 38 -5.22 23.56 -9.43
N SER A 39 -4.88 23.11 -8.22
CA SER A 39 -3.78 22.15 -8.03
C SER A 39 -4.18 20.75 -8.51
N PRO A 40 -3.33 20.05 -9.28
CA PRO A 40 -3.59 18.67 -9.68
C PRO A 40 -3.51 17.68 -8.52
N PHE A 41 -2.96 18.11 -7.38
CA PHE A 41 -2.78 17.32 -6.16
C PHE A 41 -3.89 17.58 -5.13
N ALA A 42 -4.88 18.43 -5.44
CA ALA A 42 -5.95 18.78 -4.51
C ALA A 42 -7.34 18.69 -5.16
N ARG A 43 -8.33 18.17 -4.43
CA ARG A 43 -9.75 18.18 -4.84
C ARG A 43 -10.67 18.50 -3.67
N ASN A 44 -11.66 19.34 -3.94
CA ASN A 44 -12.76 19.64 -3.02
C ASN A 44 -13.83 18.54 -3.08
N TYR A 45 -14.44 18.25 -1.93
CA TYR A 45 -15.55 17.33 -1.78
C TYR A 45 -16.63 17.91 -0.87
N ASP A 46 -17.90 17.68 -1.20
CA ASP A 46 -19.06 17.97 -0.37
C ASP A 46 -19.28 16.85 0.67
N ALA A 47 -18.27 16.65 1.51
CA ALA A 47 -18.26 15.69 2.61
C ALA A 47 -17.40 16.21 3.75
N THR A 48 -17.62 15.68 4.96
CA THR A 48 -16.77 16.02 6.11
C THR A 48 -15.35 15.48 5.93
N VAL A 49 -14.38 16.02 6.67
CA VAL A 49 -12.98 15.58 6.64
C VAL A 49 -12.84 14.06 6.82
N ASN A 50 -13.55 13.51 7.81
CA ASN A 50 -13.51 12.09 8.12
C ASN A 50 -14.08 11.23 6.97
N GLU A 51 -15.22 11.65 6.39
CA GLU A 51 -15.84 10.93 5.27
C GLU A 51 -14.94 10.94 4.03
N THR A 52 -14.31 12.07 3.73
CA THR A 52 -13.40 12.20 2.58
C THR A 52 -12.18 11.30 2.74
N CYS A 53 -11.59 11.24 3.92
CA CYS A 53 -10.43 10.37 4.17
C CYS A 53 -10.81 8.89 4.26
N GLU A 54 -11.99 8.54 4.78
CA GLU A 54 -12.51 7.17 4.69
C GLU A 54 -12.77 6.75 3.23
N ALA A 55 -13.27 7.66 2.39
CA ALA A 55 -13.39 7.40 0.95
C ALA A 55 -12.03 7.23 0.27
N ALA A 56 -11.02 8.02 0.64
CA ALA A 56 -9.64 7.83 0.17
C ALA A 56 -9.10 6.46 0.53
N ARG A 57 -9.26 6.04 1.80
CA ARG A 57 -8.85 4.72 2.28
C ARG A 57 -9.54 3.61 1.50
N ARG A 58 -10.86 3.69 1.30
CA ARG A 58 -11.62 2.68 0.54
C ARG A 58 -11.18 2.62 -0.93
N ALA A 59 -10.93 3.78 -1.54
CA ALA A 59 -10.38 3.87 -2.90
C ALA A 59 -8.99 3.22 -2.99
N LEU A 60 -8.10 3.44 -2.03
CA LEU A 60 -6.78 2.83 -2.03
C LEU A 60 -6.84 1.31 -1.81
N LEU A 61 -7.66 0.86 -0.86
CA LEU A 61 -7.87 -0.56 -0.59
C LEU A 61 -8.45 -1.30 -1.81
N SER A 62 -9.39 -0.71 -2.54
CA SER A 62 -9.96 -1.35 -3.74
C SER A 62 -8.98 -1.47 -4.90
N GLN A 63 -7.94 -0.63 -4.92
CA GLN A 63 -6.82 -0.73 -5.86
C GLN A 63 -5.70 -1.66 -5.36
N GLY A 64 -5.87 -2.30 -4.19
CA GLY A 64 -4.93 -3.25 -3.60
C GLY A 64 -3.71 -2.58 -2.93
N PHE A 65 -3.86 -1.34 -2.46
CA PHE A 65 -2.85 -0.72 -1.60
C PHE A 65 -3.05 -1.15 -0.15
N LEU A 66 -1.95 -1.27 0.59
CA LEU A 66 -1.94 -1.46 2.03
C LEU A 66 -2.03 -0.08 2.69
N THR A 67 -3.13 0.20 3.40
CA THR A 67 -3.37 1.50 4.02
C THR A 67 -3.02 1.52 5.50
N THR A 68 -2.45 2.63 5.96
CA THR A 68 -2.25 2.97 7.36
C THR A 68 -2.93 4.31 7.65
N MET A 69 -3.68 4.41 8.74
CA MET A 69 -4.23 5.69 9.20
C MET A 69 -3.70 5.97 10.59
N SER A 70 -2.87 6.99 10.72
CA SER A 70 -2.37 7.49 12.00
C SER A 70 -3.31 8.51 12.64
N GLN A 71 -4.11 9.21 11.83
CA GLN A 71 -5.11 10.20 12.24
C GLN A 71 -6.37 10.07 11.37
N PRO A 72 -7.55 10.52 11.85
CA PRO A 72 -8.79 10.43 11.07
C PRO A 72 -8.82 11.30 9.81
N ASP A 73 -7.88 12.22 9.67
CA ASP A 73 -7.73 13.16 8.56
C ASP A 73 -6.56 12.81 7.63
N THR A 74 -5.88 11.69 7.87
CA THR A 74 -4.67 11.30 7.13
C THR A 74 -4.71 9.82 6.75
N VAL A 75 -4.42 9.52 5.49
CA VAL A 75 -4.31 8.15 4.98
C VAL A 75 -2.99 7.99 4.23
N ASP A 76 -2.15 7.11 4.73
CA ASP A 76 -0.97 6.64 4.02
C ASP A 76 -1.28 5.30 3.36
N ALA A 77 -0.71 5.03 2.19
CA ALA A 77 -0.83 3.71 1.60
C ALA A 77 0.36 3.33 0.73
N THR A 78 0.67 2.04 0.67
CA THR A 78 1.79 1.54 -0.13
C THR A 78 1.37 0.37 -1.00
N LYS A 79 1.99 0.27 -2.18
CA LYS A 79 1.86 -0.90 -3.07
C LYS A 79 3.18 -1.19 -3.75
N ASN A 80 3.55 -2.46 -3.72
CA ASN A 80 4.78 -2.95 -4.32
C ASN A 80 4.48 -3.51 -5.71
N PHE A 81 5.37 -3.22 -6.65
CA PHE A 81 5.38 -3.71 -8.01
C PHE A 81 6.75 -4.31 -8.31
N GLN A 82 6.78 -5.38 -9.10
CA GLN A 82 8.03 -5.99 -9.57
C GLN A 82 7.95 -6.15 -11.09
N PRO A 83 8.27 -5.09 -11.87
CA PRO A 83 8.18 -5.13 -13.33
C PRO A 83 9.16 -6.13 -13.98
N GLY A 84 10.25 -6.47 -13.28
CA GLY A 84 11.24 -7.45 -13.71
C GLY A 84 11.90 -8.13 -12.52
N ALA A 85 12.65 -9.21 -12.75
CA ALA A 85 13.19 -10.06 -11.69
C ALA A 85 14.09 -9.33 -10.68
N GLU A 86 14.81 -8.30 -11.13
CA GLU A 86 15.76 -7.52 -10.31
C GLU A 86 15.31 -6.07 -10.06
N THR A 87 14.10 -5.71 -10.49
CA THR A 87 13.56 -4.35 -10.39
C THR A 87 12.33 -4.33 -9.50
N HIS A 88 12.41 -3.56 -8.41
CA HIS A 88 11.32 -3.39 -7.46
C HIS A 88 10.90 -1.92 -7.46
N VAL A 89 9.61 -1.68 -7.45
CA VAL A 89 9.03 -0.34 -7.42
C VAL A 89 8.00 -0.27 -6.31
N VAL A 90 8.10 0.74 -5.46
CA VAL A 90 7.13 1.00 -4.39
C VAL A 90 6.41 2.30 -4.72
N VAL A 91 5.08 2.26 -4.76
CA VAL A 91 4.26 3.47 -4.86
C VAL A 91 3.65 3.75 -3.50
N SER A 92 3.97 4.92 -2.95
CA SER A 92 3.50 5.39 -1.64
C SER A 92 2.58 6.58 -1.81
N PHE A 93 1.34 6.46 -1.35
CA PHE A 93 0.38 7.54 -1.25
C PHE A 93 0.43 8.17 0.13
N HIS A 94 0.27 9.49 0.16
CA HIS A 94 0.01 10.30 1.33
C HIS A 94 -1.19 11.19 1.03
N VAL A 95 -2.29 10.97 1.74
CA VAL A 95 -3.54 11.73 1.61
C VAL A 95 -3.80 12.47 2.91
N VAL A 96 -4.04 13.77 2.82
CA VAL A 96 -4.44 14.61 3.95
C VAL A 96 -5.74 15.32 3.60
N CYS A 97 -6.75 15.16 4.44
CA CYS A 97 -8.05 15.81 4.29
C CYS A 97 -8.14 16.99 5.26
N THR A 98 -8.52 18.17 4.78
CA THR A 98 -8.69 19.35 5.63
C THR A 98 -10.10 19.93 5.49
N PRO A 99 -10.58 20.73 6.46
CA PRO A 99 -11.83 21.48 6.29
C PRO A 99 -11.76 22.38 5.05
N GLY A 100 -12.89 22.51 4.35
CA GLY A 100 -13.06 23.49 3.27
C GLY A 100 -13.21 24.92 3.80
N GLU A 101 -13.16 25.90 2.91
CA GLU A 101 -13.10 27.32 3.30
C GLU A 101 -14.31 27.81 4.12
N ASN A 102 -15.53 27.26 3.92
CA ASN A 102 -16.74 27.86 4.49
C ASN A 102 -17.87 26.88 4.89
N ALA A 103 -17.63 25.58 5.06
CA ALA A 103 -18.72 24.66 5.43
C ALA A 103 -18.27 23.47 6.28
N THR A 104 -19.06 23.17 7.32
CA THR A 104 -18.91 21.99 8.19
C THR A 104 -18.95 20.66 7.42
N ASN A 105 -19.56 20.66 6.23
CA ASN A 105 -19.71 19.49 5.36
C ASN A 105 -18.90 19.61 4.06
N GLN A 106 -17.87 20.45 4.02
CA GLN A 106 -16.94 20.50 2.90
C GLN A 106 -15.52 20.23 3.38
N SER A 107 -14.76 19.57 2.53
CA SER A 107 -13.36 19.26 2.78
C SER A 107 -12.55 19.28 1.49
N ILE A 108 -11.24 19.44 1.66
CA ILE A 108 -10.26 19.39 0.58
C ILE A 108 -9.37 18.19 0.85
N ALA A 109 -9.19 17.31 -0.13
CA ALA A 109 -8.19 16.25 -0.06
C ALA A 109 -6.94 16.66 -0.84
N TYR A 110 -5.81 16.71 -0.14
CA TYR A 110 -4.48 16.87 -0.70
C TYR A 110 -3.83 15.49 -0.82
N VAL A 111 -3.32 15.16 -2.01
CA VAL A 111 -2.81 13.82 -2.31
C VAL A 111 -1.45 13.95 -2.96
N ASN A 112 -0.48 13.26 -2.40
CA ASN A 112 0.82 13.05 -3.02
C ASN A 112 1.08 11.56 -3.18
N ALA A 113 1.61 11.17 -4.33
CA ALA A 113 2.09 9.82 -4.58
C ALA A 113 3.55 9.87 -5.01
N VAL A 114 4.40 9.10 -4.33
CA VAL A 114 5.82 8.97 -4.64
C VAL A 114 6.10 7.55 -5.12
N GLN A 115 6.89 7.44 -6.18
CA GLN A 115 7.41 6.20 -6.70
C GLN A 115 8.90 6.07 -6.33
N ASP A 116 9.22 5.01 -5.60
CA ASP A 116 10.58 4.64 -5.27
C ASP A 116 11.00 3.42 -6.09
N GLY A 117 12.10 3.54 -6.83
CA GLY A 117 12.70 2.45 -7.60
C GLY A 117 13.87 1.83 -6.84
N TYR A 118 13.93 0.51 -6.84
CA TYR A 118 14.99 -0.29 -6.23
C TYR A 118 15.54 -1.29 -7.24
N ALA A 119 16.85 -1.48 -7.21
CA ALA A 119 17.54 -2.50 -7.99
C ALA A 119 18.38 -3.39 -7.08
N LEU A 120 18.56 -4.64 -7.48
CA LEU A 120 19.46 -5.57 -6.83
C LEU A 120 20.92 -5.23 -7.19
N LYS A 121 21.70 -4.84 -6.17
CA LYS A 121 23.12 -4.63 -6.30
C LYS A 121 23.85 -5.92 -5.92
N LYS A 122 24.34 -6.61 -6.93
CA LYS A 122 25.18 -7.79 -6.79
C LYS A 122 26.63 -7.37 -6.52
N SER A 123 27.16 -7.71 -5.34
CA SER A 123 28.55 -7.43 -4.98
C SER A 123 29.32 -8.74 -4.81
N ASP A 124 30.41 -8.92 -5.56
CA ASP A 124 31.33 -10.04 -5.40
C ASP A 124 32.40 -9.67 -4.36
N THR A 125 32.33 -10.26 -3.16
CA THR A 125 33.38 -10.07 -2.13
C THR A 125 34.33 -11.26 -2.16
N SER A 126 35.63 -10.99 -2.39
CA SER A 126 36.69 -12.00 -2.35
C SER A 126 37.45 -11.92 -1.02
N ALA A 127 37.63 -13.07 -0.34
CA ALA A 127 38.47 -13.17 0.86
C ALA A 127 39.84 -13.75 0.47
N SER A 128 40.92 -13.02 0.71
CA SER A 128 42.28 -13.53 0.56
C SER A 128 42.75 -14.11 1.91
N VAL A 129 43.28 -15.33 1.88
CA VAL A 129 43.91 -15.93 3.07
C VAL A 129 45.42 -15.72 2.95
N GLY A 130 45.97 -14.89 3.82
CA GLY A 130 47.41 -14.66 3.92
C GLY A 130 48.10 -15.80 4.65
N LEU A 131 48.96 -16.55 3.97
CA LEU A 131 49.85 -17.54 4.58
C LEU A 131 51.22 -16.89 4.76
N SER A 132 51.54 -16.50 6.01
CA SER A 132 52.69 -15.64 6.38
C SER A 132 54.09 -16.19 6.06
N VAL A 133 54.21 -17.34 5.40
CA VAL A 133 55.51 -17.99 5.13
C VAL A 133 55.67 -18.36 3.64
N LEU A 134 54.61 -18.36 2.83
CA LEU A 134 54.63 -18.92 1.46
C LEU A 134 53.90 -18.08 0.39
N GLY A 135 53.34 -16.93 0.74
CA GLY A 135 52.58 -16.08 -0.17
C GLY A 135 51.07 -16.32 -0.09
N SER A 136 50.29 -15.29 -0.43
CA SER A 136 48.83 -15.31 -0.31
C SER A 136 48.20 -16.20 -1.38
N LEU A 137 47.34 -17.13 -0.97
CA LEU A 137 46.49 -17.90 -1.87
C LEU A 137 45.11 -17.25 -1.88
N SER A 138 44.77 -16.57 -2.98
CA SER A 138 43.42 -16.04 -3.19
C SER A 138 42.55 -17.15 -3.79
N LEU A 139 41.75 -17.80 -2.95
CA LEU A 139 40.65 -18.62 -3.44
C LEU A 139 39.47 -17.68 -3.78
N PRO A 140 38.89 -17.74 -4.99
CA PRO A 140 37.67 -17.00 -5.29
C PRO A 140 36.51 -17.64 -4.53
N ILE A 141 36.33 -17.26 -3.26
CA ILE A 141 35.11 -17.55 -2.52
C ILE A 141 34.07 -16.60 -3.08
N ARG A 142 33.27 -17.06 -4.05
CA ARG A 142 32.19 -16.26 -4.65
C ARG A 142 31.07 -16.10 -3.62
N SER A 143 31.20 -15.13 -2.72
CA SER A 143 30.07 -14.67 -1.92
C SER A 143 29.36 -13.56 -2.71
N ASN A 144 28.12 -13.84 -3.12
CA ASN A 144 27.25 -12.86 -3.73
C ASN A 144 26.37 -12.28 -2.63
N SER A 145 26.61 -11.04 -2.22
CA SER A 145 25.64 -10.30 -1.42
C SER A 145 24.68 -9.63 -2.38
N ASP A 146 23.42 -10.00 -2.29
CA ASP A 146 22.35 -9.31 -3.00
C ASP A 146 21.69 -8.30 -2.05
N ALA A 147 21.64 -7.04 -2.47
CA ALA A 147 21.10 -5.96 -1.67
C ALA A 147 20.23 -5.05 -2.55
N MET A 148 18.99 -4.82 -2.13
CA MET A 148 18.16 -3.78 -2.76
C MET A 148 18.69 -2.41 -2.38
N VAL A 149 19.09 -1.64 -3.39
CA VAL A 149 19.46 -0.24 -3.23
C VAL A 149 18.41 0.64 -3.90
N LYS A 150 18.00 1.71 -3.22
CA LYS A 150 17.10 2.72 -3.80
C LYS A 150 17.85 3.48 -4.88
N ILE A 151 17.37 3.40 -6.11
CA ILE A 151 17.99 3.98 -7.30
C ILE A 151 17.22 5.20 -7.84
N SER A 152 15.93 5.33 -7.50
CA SER A 152 15.11 6.49 -7.86
C SER A 152 14.08 6.80 -6.78
N SER A 153 13.66 8.07 -6.71
CA SER A 153 12.57 8.56 -5.88
C SER A 153 11.95 9.75 -6.59
N GLU A 154 10.75 9.59 -7.10
CA GLU A 154 10.10 10.59 -7.93
C GLU A 154 8.63 10.70 -7.57
N THR A 155 8.12 11.94 -7.51
CA THR A 155 6.67 12.16 -7.40
C THR A 155 6.00 11.66 -8.68
N VAL A 156 4.94 10.87 -8.53
CA VAL A 156 4.16 10.37 -9.67
C VAL A 156 3.61 11.58 -10.44
N PRO A 157 3.86 11.68 -11.75
CA PRO A 157 3.43 12.83 -12.55
C PRO A 157 1.93 13.08 -12.46
N ALA A 158 1.58 14.36 -12.35
CA ALA A 158 0.19 14.83 -12.43
C ALA A 158 -0.47 14.43 -13.76
N GLY A 159 -1.78 14.24 -13.76
CA GLY A 159 -2.58 13.90 -14.93
C GLY A 159 -3.63 12.84 -14.63
N LYS A 160 -3.83 11.90 -15.56
CA LYS A 160 -4.87 10.85 -15.45
C LYS A 160 -4.72 9.93 -14.25
N PHE A 161 -3.57 9.92 -13.59
CA PHE A 161 -3.35 9.18 -12.36
C PHE A 161 -4.20 9.75 -11.21
N TYR A 162 -4.00 11.03 -10.87
CA TYR A 162 -4.76 11.70 -9.81
C TYR A 162 -6.23 11.86 -10.18
N ASP A 163 -6.56 12.17 -11.44
CA ASP A 163 -7.95 12.26 -11.89
C ASP A 163 -8.74 10.96 -11.59
N ARG A 164 -8.14 9.80 -11.89
CA ARG A 164 -8.78 8.50 -11.63
C ARG A 164 -8.93 8.23 -10.14
N PHE A 165 -7.92 8.58 -9.36
CA PHE A 165 -7.98 8.42 -7.91
C PHE A 165 -9.09 9.28 -7.30
N PHE A 166 -9.14 10.57 -7.63
CA PHE A 166 -10.17 11.48 -7.14
C PHE A 166 -11.57 11.09 -7.59
N ASN A 167 -11.73 10.64 -8.84
CA ASN A 167 -13.03 10.14 -9.31
C ASN A 167 -13.46 8.87 -8.55
N LEU A 168 -12.52 8.01 -8.17
CA LEU A 168 -12.81 6.83 -7.35
C LEU A 168 -13.18 7.21 -5.92
N MET A 169 -12.53 8.21 -5.33
CA MET A 169 -12.94 8.80 -4.05
C MET A 169 -14.37 9.35 -4.12
N SER A 170 -14.69 10.15 -5.15
CA SER A 170 -16.04 10.64 -5.40
C SER A 170 -17.05 9.50 -5.51
N HIS A 171 -16.69 8.40 -6.16
CA HIS A 171 -17.56 7.23 -6.23
C HIS A 171 -17.87 6.67 -4.84
N TYR A 172 -16.87 6.43 -4.00
CA TYR A 172 -17.08 5.89 -2.65
C TYR A 172 -17.87 6.84 -1.74
N LEU A 173 -17.69 8.15 -1.87
CA LEU A 173 -18.49 9.14 -1.14
C LEU A 173 -19.99 9.09 -1.50
N ASN A 174 -20.30 8.75 -2.75
CA ASN A 174 -21.67 8.74 -3.24
C ASN A 174 -22.36 7.36 -3.11
N THR A 175 -21.61 6.26 -3.11
CA THR A 175 -22.18 4.91 -3.13
C THR A 175 -22.11 4.17 -1.82
N VAL A 176 -21.24 4.57 -0.89
CA VAL A 176 -21.18 3.95 0.44
C VAL A 176 -22.19 4.65 1.35
N PRO A 177 -23.19 3.92 1.90
CA PRO A 177 -24.10 4.50 2.87
C PRO A 177 -23.27 5.01 4.05
N ARG A 178 -23.38 6.32 4.32
CA ARG A 178 -22.84 6.93 5.52
C ARG A 178 -23.46 6.19 6.69
N SER A 179 -22.66 5.44 7.43
CA SER A 179 -23.04 4.92 8.73
C SER A 179 -23.13 6.13 9.67
N ALA A 180 -24.24 6.88 9.56
CA ALA A 180 -24.59 7.87 10.54
C ALA A 180 -24.73 7.14 11.89
N PRO A 181 -24.22 7.71 13.00
CA PRO A 181 -24.57 7.20 14.30
C PRO A 181 -26.10 7.19 14.38
N VAL A 182 -26.68 6.02 14.60
CA VAL A 182 -28.10 5.91 14.93
C VAL A 182 -28.26 6.76 16.18
N VAL A 183 -28.84 7.95 16.04
CA VAL A 183 -29.24 8.76 17.18
C VAL A 183 -30.10 7.82 18.01
N ALA A 184 -29.68 7.58 19.25
CA ALA A 184 -30.39 6.71 20.19
C ALA A 184 -31.70 7.35 20.65
N ASP A 185 -32.47 7.91 19.72
CA ASP A 185 -33.89 8.12 19.90
C ASP A 185 -34.50 6.72 20.01
N GLU A 186 -35.08 6.47 21.18
CA GLU A 186 -35.49 5.18 21.72
C GLU A 186 -35.62 4.07 20.69
N VAL A 187 -34.72 3.09 20.76
CA VAL A 187 -34.96 1.78 20.12
C VAL A 187 -36.18 1.19 20.81
N LYS A 188 -37.38 1.50 20.28
CA LYS A 188 -38.61 0.86 20.74
C LYS A 188 -38.59 -0.56 20.21
N SER A 189 -38.00 -1.45 21.02
CA SER A 189 -38.23 -2.88 20.92
C SER A 189 -39.72 -3.13 21.08
N LYS A 190 -40.42 -3.30 19.96
CA LYS A 190 -41.74 -3.94 19.92
C LYS A 190 -41.46 -5.42 20.12
N PRO A 191 -41.84 -6.03 21.26
CA PRO A 191 -41.78 -7.47 21.38
C PRO A 191 -42.62 -8.04 20.24
N LEU A 192 -42.04 -8.92 19.42
CA LEU A 192 -42.85 -9.76 18.56
C LEU A 192 -43.79 -10.53 19.47
N VAL A 193 -45.07 -10.54 19.11
CA VAL A 193 -46.12 -11.27 19.83
C VAL A 193 -45.64 -12.70 20.13
N PRO A 194 -45.93 -13.26 21.32
CA PRO A 194 -45.62 -14.65 21.60
C PRO A 194 -46.18 -15.50 20.47
N SER A 195 -45.35 -16.39 19.92
CA SER A 195 -45.75 -17.36 18.91
C SER A 195 -47.08 -17.97 19.33
N LEU A 196 -48.12 -17.81 18.49
CA LEU A 196 -49.33 -18.61 18.61
C LEU A 196 -48.86 -20.05 18.72
N ILE A 197 -49.20 -20.68 19.84
CA ILE A 197 -48.92 -22.09 20.10
C ILE A 197 -49.57 -22.84 18.94
N VAL A 198 -48.75 -23.27 17.98
CA VAL A 198 -49.18 -24.25 17.00
C VAL A 198 -49.20 -25.54 17.79
N ASN A 199 -50.40 -25.99 18.17
CA ASN A 199 -50.63 -27.34 18.67
C ASN A 199 -50.23 -28.31 17.55
N SER A 200 -48.94 -28.65 17.51
CA SER A 200 -48.43 -29.73 16.69
C SER A 200 -48.86 -31.03 17.38
N PRO A 201 -49.51 -31.97 16.67
CA PRO A 201 -49.97 -33.20 17.30
C PRO A 201 -48.78 -34.00 17.83
N GLU A 202 -48.92 -34.45 19.05
CA GLU A 202 -47.96 -35.23 19.83
C GLU A 202 -47.54 -36.49 19.07
N LEU A 203 -46.27 -36.54 18.63
CA LEU A 203 -45.59 -37.78 18.29
C LEU A 203 -44.80 -38.21 19.51
N THR A 204 -45.43 -39.05 20.32
CA THR A 204 -44.82 -39.78 21.44
C THR A 204 -43.51 -40.45 20.99
N PRO A 205 -42.34 -40.11 21.57
CA PRO A 205 -41.11 -40.82 21.28
C PRO A 205 -41.03 -42.07 22.17
N THR A 206 -41.00 -43.24 21.55
CA THR A 206 -40.58 -44.49 22.23
C THR A 206 -39.13 -44.36 22.72
N PRO A 207 -38.82 -44.78 23.97
CA PRO A 207 -37.48 -44.62 24.51
C PRO A 207 -36.49 -45.58 23.84
N ILE A 208 -35.37 -45.02 23.36
CA ILE A 208 -34.19 -45.80 23.00
C ILE A 208 -33.36 -46.00 24.27
N VAL A 209 -33.22 -47.25 24.71
CA VAL A 209 -32.37 -47.64 25.83
C VAL A 209 -30.91 -47.58 25.38
N VAL A 210 -30.12 -46.69 25.98
CA VAL A 210 -28.66 -46.63 25.79
C VAL A 210 -28.01 -47.62 26.76
N GLN A 211 -27.45 -48.72 26.24
CA GLN A 211 -26.58 -49.60 27.01
C GLN A 211 -25.18 -48.99 27.09
N SER A 212 -24.67 -48.85 28.32
CA SER A 212 -23.32 -48.37 28.62
C SER A 212 -22.32 -49.54 28.58
N PRO A 213 -21.22 -49.48 27.80
CA PRO A 213 -20.17 -50.48 27.90
C PRO A 213 -19.22 -50.17 29.07
N ALA A 214 -18.86 -51.24 29.78
CA ALA A 214 -18.04 -51.28 30.97
C ALA A 214 -16.58 -50.86 30.75
N ALA A 215 -15.99 -50.35 31.83
CA ALA A 215 -14.59 -49.92 31.95
C ALA A 215 -13.57 -51.02 31.63
N ALA A 216 -12.46 -50.62 30.99
CA ALA A 216 -11.23 -51.42 30.90
C ALA A 216 -9.99 -50.53 31.12
N THR A 217 -9.46 -50.65 32.34
CA THR A 217 -8.05 -50.80 32.75
C THR A 217 -6.94 -49.93 32.15
N ALA A 218 -6.17 -49.32 33.07
CA ALA A 218 -4.97 -48.51 32.89
C ALA A 218 -3.72 -49.24 32.35
N ILE A 219 -2.81 -48.48 31.72
CA ILE A 219 -1.39 -48.83 31.47
C ILE A 219 -0.54 -47.55 31.71
N PRO A 220 0.66 -47.63 32.32
CA PRO A 220 1.25 -46.51 33.08
C PRO A 220 2.20 -45.59 32.28
N ALA A 221 2.53 -44.48 32.94
CA ALA A 221 3.44 -43.42 32.52
C ALA A 221 4.87 -43.91 32.23
N SER A 222 5.49 -43.30 31.22
CA SER A 222 6.94 -43.29 31.00
C SER A 222 7.41 -41.84 31.00
N ALA A 223 8.24 -41.50 31.97
CA ALA A 223 8.96 -40.24 32.06
C ALA A 223 10.08 -40.18 31.01
N SER A 224 10.37 -38.99 30.49
CA SER A 224 11.74 -38.58 30.21
C SER A 224 11.83 -37.06 30.26
N ASP A 225 12.65 -36.61 31.21
CA ASP A 225 13.16 -35.25 31.39
C ASP A 225 13.91 -34.68 30.18
N ALA A 226 14.07 -33.35 30.25
CA ALA A 226 15.19 -32.50 29.78
C ALA A 226 14.84 -31.54 28.64
N ALA A 227 15.19 -30.25 28.67
CA ALA A 227 15.68 -29.35 29.72
C ALA A 227 15.54 -27.95 29.13
N ALA A 228 14.72 -27.08 29.74
CA ALA A 228 14.69 -25.66 29.43
C ALA A 228 15.57 -24.94 30.45
N ALA A 229 16.82 -24.67 30.08
CA ALA A 229 17.69 -23.80 30.85
C ALA A 229 17.31 -22.34 30.56
N ALA A 230 16.59 -21.73 31.50
CA ALA A 230 16.53 -20.29 31.66
C ALA A 230 17.85 -19.81 32.28
N SER A 231 18.46 -18.78 31.70
CA SER A 231 19.57 -18.05 32.33
C SER A 231 19.33 -16.54 32.20
N THR A 232 18.87 -15.95 33.30
CA THR A 232 19.22 -14.62 33.79
C THR A 232 19.62 -14.81 35.27
N PRO A 233 20.29 -13.88 35.98
CA PRO A 233 20.68 -12.50 35.62
C PRO A 233 22.14 -12.14 36.02
N HIS A 234 22.64 -10.95 35.61
CA HIS A 234 23.46 -10.16 36.53
C HIS A 234 23.34 -8.65 36.25
N ALA A 235 22.98 -7.93 37.30
CA ALA A 235 23.04 -6.48 37.38
C ALA A 235 24.47 -6.04 37.67
N THR A 236 24.89 -4.88 37.15
CA THR A 236 25.93 -4.07 37.80
C THR A 236 25.65 -2.61 37.51
N ALA A 237 25.20 -1.92 38.55
CA ALA A 237 25.37 -0.48 38.70
C ALA A 237 26.81 -0.21 39.19
N THR A 238 27.33 0.96 38.82
CA THR A 238 28.21 1.90 39.58
C THR A 238 29.41 2.39 38.74
N GLN A 239 29.29 3.57 38.14
CA GLN A 239 30.06 4.81 38.43
C GLN A 239 29.74 5.87 37.37
#